data_AF-A0A838JQW8-F1
#
_entry.id   AF-A0A838JQW8-F1
#
_cell.length_a   1.000
_cell.length_b   1.000
_cell.length_c   1.000
_cell.angle_alpha   90.00
_cell.angle_beta   90.00
_cell.angle_gamma   90.00
#
_symmetry.space_group_name_H-M   'P 1'
#
loop_
_entity.id
_entity.type
_entity.pdbx_description
1 polymer ?
#
loop_
_entity_poly.entity_id
_entity_poly.type
_entity_poly.pdbx_seq_one_letter_code
_entity_poly.pdbx_strand_id
1 'polypeptide(L)'
;ELELDAERLAALRPLPDQNLDLQVKNDGATRLLDVNVVLTVSSENTALPDTRYYRRTVERVAAGGAANVHFEFDLSDAEQPAAGRPASEPARKILEIRATTPEGVSTVRTVILPP
;
A
#
# COMPACT_ATOMS: atom_id res chain seq x y z
N GLU A 1 1.63 -6.04 13.56
CA GLU A 1 2.58 -5.55 12.54
C GLU A 1 2.03 -5.71 11.12
N LEU A 2 2.66 -5.04 10.13
CA LEU A 2 2.45 -5.26 8.70
C LEU A 2 3.72 -5.84 8.08
N GLU A 3 3.62 -7.04 7.51
CA GLU A 3 4.74 -7.68 6.81
C GLU A 3 4.49 -7.72 5.31
N LEU A 4 5.50 -7.33 4.54
CA LEU A 4 5.49 -7.32 3.10
C LEU A 4 6.68 -8.10 2.57
N ASP A 5 6.48 -8.79 1.44
CA ASP A 5 7.53 -9.48 0.73
C ASP A 5 8.35 -8.47 -0.10
N ALA A 6 9.64 -8.33 0.24
CA ALA A 6 10.56 -7.41 -0.43
C ALA A 6 10.81 -7.77 -1.89
N GLU A 7 10.85 -9.05 -2.24
CA GLU A 7 11.03 -9.50 -3.63
C GLU A 7 9.79 -9.17 -4.47
N ARG A 8 8.60 -9.33 -3.90
CA ARG A 8 7.34 -8.94 -4.55
C ARG A 8 7.24 -7.44 -4.74
N LEU A 9 7.62 -6.65 -3.75
CA LEU A 9 7.68 -5.19 -3.86
C LEU A 9 8.65 -4.74 -4.96
N ALA A 10 9.81 -5.37 -5.07
CA ALA A 10 10.80 -5.08 -6.11
C ALA A 10 10.36 -5.50 -7.52
N ALA A 11 9.40 -6.44 -7.62
CA ALA A 11 8.86 -6.91 -8.89
C ALA A 11 7.67 -6.06 -9.42
N LEU A 12 7.19 -5.10 -8.64
CA LEU A 12 6.11 -4.19 -9.05
C LEU A 12 6.56 -3.30 -10.21
N ARG A 13 5.64 -3.04 -11.15
CA ARG A 13 5.90 -2.24 -12.35
C ARG A 13 4.88 -1.10 -12.48
N PRO A 14 5.21 0.00 -13.18
CA PRO A 14 4.31 1.13 -13.42
C PRO A 14 3.23 0.78 -14.46
N LEU A 15 2.39 -0.18 -14.12
CA LEU A 15 1.33 -0.75 -14.95
C LEU A 15 0.02 -0.82 -14.14
N PRO A 16 -1.14 -0.95 -14.80
CA PRO A 16 -2.36 -1.36 -14.13
C PRO A 16 -2.24 -2.78 -13.55
N ASP A 17 -3.21 -3.15 -12.71
CA ASP A 17 -3.44 -4.51 -12.21
C ASP A 17 -2.21 -5.13 -11.51
N GLN A 18 -1.50 -4.32 -10.72
CA GLN A 18 -0.43 -4.80 -9.85
C GLN A 18 -1.01 -5.48 -8.63
N ASN A 19 -0.28 -6.49 -8.16
CA ASN A 19 -0.71 -7.35 -7.06
C ASN A 19 0.26 -7.22 -5.89
N LEU A 20 -0.29 -7.05 -4.69
CA LEU A 20 0.47 -7.02 -3.45
C LEU A 20 -0.22 -7.90 -2.40
N ASP A 21 0.49 -8.94 -1.99
CA ASP A 21 0.17 -9.75 -0.84
C ASP A 21 0.94 -9.24 0.38
N LEU A 22 0.25 -9.10 1.51
CA LEU A 22 0.86 -8.72 2.78
C LEU A 22 0.20 -9.46 3.95
N GLN A 23 0.92 -9.56 5.06
CA GLN A 23 0.39 -10.12 6.30
C GLN A 23 0.11 -9.05 7.33
N VAL A 24 -1.09 -9.09 7.90
CA VAL A 24 -1.42 -8.38 9.13
C VAL A 24 -1.16 -9.33 10.28
N LYS A 25 -0.13 -9.04 11.07
CA LYS A 25 0.20 -9.81 12.28
C LYS A 25 -0.37 -9.15 13.51
N ASN A 26 -0.94 -9.95 14.40
CA ASN A 26 -1.39 -9.52 15.71
C ASN A 26 -0.50 -10.17 16.78
N ASP A 27 0.53 -9.44 17.19
CA ASP A 27 1.46 -9.88 18.25
C ASP A 27 0.88 -9.67 19.66
N GLY A 28 -0.35 -9.14 19.74
CA GLY A 28 -1.08 -8.92 20.99
C GLY A 28 -1.71 -10.19 21.55
N ALA A 29 -2.09 -10.11 22.83
CA ALA A 29 -2.73 -11.20 23.56
C ALA A 29 -4.26 -11.30 23.31
N THR A 30 -4.87 -10.29 22.69
CA THR A 30 -6.29 -10.29 22.34
C THR A 30 -6.49 -10.40 20.85
N ARG A 31 -7.58 -11.03 20.43
CA ARG A 31 -7.96 -11.02 19.00
C ARG A 31 -8.26 -9.60 18.54
N LEU A 32 -7.97 -9.31 17.27
CA LEU A 32 -8.41 -8.09 16.60
C LEU A 32 -9.60 -8.42 15.68
N LEU A 33 -10.53 -7.48 15.57
CA LEU A 33 -11.72 -7.58 14.73
C LEU A 33 -11.77 -6.39 13.77
N ASP A 34 -12.40 -6.60 12.61
CA ASP A 34 -12.68 -5.56 11.61
C ASP A 34 -11.47 -4.68 11.29
N VAL A 35 -10.31 -5.32 11.10
CA VAL A 35 -9.05 -4.61 10.82
C VAL A 35 -9.13 -4.03 9.41
N ASN A 36 -9.19 -2.71 9.33
CA ASN A 36 -9.24 -1.97 8.09
C ASN A 36 -7.81 -1.75 7.58
N VAL A 37 -7.52 -2.26 6.40
CA VAL A 37 -6.23 -2.08 5.74
C VAL A 37 -6.44 -1.16 4.54
N VAL A 38 -5.75 -0.03 4.54
CA VAL A 38 -5.77 0.95 3.47
C VAL A 38 -4.39 0.99 2.82
N LEU A 39 -4.34 0.79 1.52
CA LEU A 39 -3.18 1.03 0.68
C LEU A 39 -3.37 2.38 -0.04
N THR A 40 -2.44 3.29 0.17
CA THR A 40 -2.34 4.57 -0.53
C THR A 40 -1.17 4.50 -1.50
N VAL A 41 -1.43 4.84 -2.76
CA VAL A 41 -0.41 4.96 -3.81
C VAL A 41 -0.29 6.43 -4.17
N SER A 42 0.91 7.00 -4.11
CA SER A 42 1.18 8.38 -4.50
C SER A 42 2.54 8.51 -5.21
N SER A 43 2.74 9.56 -5.99
CA SER A 43 4.07 9.90 -6.51
C SER A 43 4.88 10.77 -5.53
N GLU A 44 6.21 10.63 -5.56
CA GLU A 44 7.12 11.64 -4.98
C GLU A 44 6.96 13.02 -5.64
N ASN A 45 6.46 13.07 -6.88
CA ASN A 45 6.13 14.32 -7.54
C ASN A 45 4.78 14.85 -7.06
N THR A 46 4.83 15.70 -6.03
CA THR A 46 3.66 16.35 -5.44
C THR A 46 3.01 17.42 -6.32
N ALA A 47 3.58 17.73 -7.49
CA ALA A 47 2.98 18.65 -8.45
C ALA A 47 1.78 18.05 -9.19
N LEU A 48 1.61 16.73 -9.17
CA LEU A 48 0.47 16.03 -9.76
C LEU A 48 -0.40 15.41 -8.64
N PRO A 49 -1.72 15.65 -8.63
CA PRO A 49 -2.61 14.98 -7.69
C PRO A 49 -2.91 13.55 -8.19
N ASP A 50 -1.98 12.63 -7.99
CA ASP A 50 -2.07 11.23 -8.49
C ASP A 50 -2.32 10.19 -7.38
N THR A 51 -2.81 10.62 -6.23
CA THR A 51 -3.04 9.70 -5.10
C THR A 51 -4.25 8.80 -5.32
N ARG A 52 -4.04 7.48 -5.18
CA ARG A 52 -5.07 6.43 -5.29
C ARG A 52 -5.18 5.67 -3.97
N TYR A 53 -6.39 5.27 -3.62
CA TYR A 53 -6.69 4.59 -2.35
C TYR A 53 -7.39 3.26 -2.59
N TYR A 54 -6.91 2.22 -1.94
CA TYR A 54 -7.45 0.88 -1.98
C TYR A 54 -7.72 0.41 -0.56
N ARG A 55 -8.88 -0.21 -0.33
CA ARG A 55 -9.28 -0.67 1.01
C ARG A 55 -9.60 -2.15 1.00
N ARG A 56 -9.19 -2.82 2.07
CA ARG A 56 -9.58 -4.17 2.46
C ARG A 56 -9.94 -4.19 3.93
N THR A 57 -10.74 -5.17 4.32
CA THR A 57 -11.08 -5.42 5.73
C THR A 57 -10.77 -6.87 6.03
N VAL A 58 -10.06 -7.10 7.13
CA VAL A 58 -9.84 -8.43 7.69
C VAL A 58 -10.76 -8.55 8.89
N GLU A 59 -11.76 -9.42 8.78
CA GLU A 59 -12.79 -9.59 9.81
C GLU A 59 -12.21 -9.97 11.17
N ARG A 60 -11.13 -10.77 11.17
CA ARG A 60 -10.54 -11.30 12.39
C ARG A 60 -9.07 -11.64 12.22
N VAL A 61 -8.27 -11.26 13.22
CA VAL A 61 -6.91 -11.76 13.40
C VAL A 61 -6.79 -12.32 14.83
N ALA A 62 -6.44 -13.60 14.95
CA ALA A 62 -6.27 -14.24 16.25
C ALA A 62 -5.14 -13.59 17.06
N ALA A 63 -5.16 -13.74 18.39
CA ALA A 63 -4.03 -13.35 19.24
C ALA A 63 -2.79 -14.17 18.88
N GLY A 64 -1.64 -13.53 18.74
CA GLY A 64 -0.40 -14.15 18.22
C GLY A 64 -0.52 -14.67 16.77
N GLY A 65 -1.57 -14.30 16.05
CA GLY A 65 -1.89 -14.82 14.72
C GLY A 65 -1.54 -13.86 13.58
N ALA A 66 -1.70 -14.34 12.35
CA ALA A 66 -1.54 -13.55 11.14
C ALA A 66 -2.72 -13.78 10.19
N ALA A 67 -3.03 -12.77 9.38
CA ALA A 67 -4.00 -12.87 8.29
C ALA A 67 -3.40 -12.29 7.00
N ASN A 68 -3.63 -12.97 5.88
CA ASN A 68 -3.19 -12.51 4.57
C ASN A 68 -4.18 -11.50 4.00
N VAL A 69 -3.67 -10.46 3.36
CA VAL A 69 -4.43 -9.42 2.67
C VAL A 69 -3.89 -9.27 1.27
N HIS A 70 -4.80 -9.28 0.30
CA HIS A 70 -4.48 -9.14 -1.11
C HIS A 70 -5.03 -7.83 -1.66
N PHE A 71 -4.16 -7.07 -2.33
CA PHE A 71 -4.51 -5.88 -3.08
C PHE A 71 -4.24 -6.07 -4.57
N GLU A 72 -5.22 -5.69 -5.37
CA GLU A 72 -5.07 -5.38 -6.79
C GLU A 72 -5.16 -3.86 -6.92
N PHE A 73 -4.19 -3.24 -7.58
CA PHE A 73 -4.07 -1.78 -7.64
C PHE A 73 -3.34 -1.31 -8.89
N ASP A 74 -3.59 -0.06 -9.25
CA ASP A 74 -3.00 0.58 -10.41
C ASP A 74 -1.77 1.41 -10.03
N LEU A 75 -0.61 1.07 -10.63
CA LEU A 75 0.65 1.81 -10.55
C LEU A 75 0.99 2.60 -11.81
N SER A 76 0.11 2.64 -12.81
CA SER A 76 0.29 3.46 -14.01
C SER A 76 0.55 4.92 -13.65
N ASP A 77 1.42 5.57 -14.43
CA ASP A 77 1.65 6.99 -14.31
C ASP A 77 0.40 7.79 -14.69
N ALA A 78 0.19 8.91 -13.98
CA ALA A 78 -0.83 9.85 -14.37
C ALA A 78 -0.45 10.48 -15.72
N GLU A 79 -1.41 10.60 -16.64
CA GLU A 79 -1.19 11.29 -17.90
C GLU A 79 -0.74 12.73 -17.62
N GLN A 80 0.50 13.06 -17.99
CA GLN A 80 0.98 14.44 -17.93
C GLN A 80 0.33 15.26 -19.05
N PRO A 81 -0.17 16.48 -18.77
CA PRO A 81 -0.53 17.41 -19.82
C PRO A 81 0.68 17.64 -20.74
N ALA A 82 0.47 17.58 -22.06
CA ALA A 82 1.50 17.69 -23.10
C ALA A 82 2.18 19.08 -23.22
N ALA A 83 2.44 19.75 -22.10
CA ALA A 83 3.08 21.06 -22.03
C ALA A 83 4.60 20.90 -21.90
N GLY A 84 5.25 20.39 -22.95
CA GLY A 84 6.59 20.76 -23.44
C GLY A 84 7.79 20.83 -22.50
N ARG A 85 7.72 20.41 -21.22
CA ARG A 85 8.90 20.24 -20.37
C ARG A 85 9.41 18.82 -20.53
N PRO A 86 10.74 18.60 -20.67
CA PRO A 86 11.28 17.26 -20.55
C PRO A 86 10.81 16.70 -19.21
N ALA A 87 10.20 15.52 -19.24
CA ALA A 87 9.90 14.79 -18.03
C ALA A 87 11.24 14.63 -17.30
N SER A 88 11.42 15.37 -16.20
CA SER A 88 12.36 14.99 -15.16
C SER A 88 12.11 13.51 -14.85
N GLU A 89 13.16 12.75 -14.55
CA GLU A 89 13.11 11.31 -14.27
C GLU A 89 11.79 10.89 -13.59
N PRO A 90 11.15 9.78 -14.04
CA PRO A 90 9.86 9.37 -13.52
C PRO A 90 9.92 9.32 -12.00
N ALA A 91 9.09 10.14 -11.36
CA ALA A 91 9.11 10.25 -9.91
C ALA A 91 8.64 8.93 -9.31
N ARG A 92 9.40 8.41 -8.34
CA ARG A 92 9.12 7.10 -7.76
C ARG A 92 7.74 7.08 -7.12
N LYS A 93 7.10 5.93 -7.16
CA LYS A 93 5.83 5.69 -6.47
C LYS A 93 6.10 5.31 -5.02
N ILE A 94 5.23 5.81 -4.14
CA ILE A 94 5.22 5.54 -2.71
C ILE A 94 3.97 4.71 -2.43
N LEU A 95 4.15 3.62 -1.68
CA LEU A 95 3.07 2.83 -1.11
C LEU A 95 3.03 3.09 0.40
N GLU A 96 1.93 3.63 0.91
CA GLU A 96 1.65 3.67 2.35
C GLU A 96 0.54 2.67 2.67
N ILE A 97 0.84 1.67 3.50
CA ILE A 97 -0.12 0.70 3.99
C ILE A 97 -0.41 1.03 5.44
N ARG A 98 -1.69 1.23 5.77
CA ARG A 98 -2.16 1.50 7.13
C ARG A 98 -3.18 0.45 7.53
N ALA A 99 -2.96 -0.21 8.67
CA ALA A 99 -3.95 -1.09 9.29
C ALA A 99 -4.47 -0.46 10.57
N THR A 100 -5.80 -0.38 10.72
CA THR A 100 -6.47 0.17 11.90
C THR A 100 -7.61 -0.72 12.38
N THR A 101 -7.84 -0.76 13.69
CA THR A 101 -9.00 -1.43 14.29
C THR A 101 -9.98 -0.40 14.89
N PRO A 102 -11.27 -0.76 15.09
CA PRO A 102 -12.24 0.13 15.73
C PRO A 102 -11.83 0.58 17.14
N GLU A 103 -11.05 -0.24 17.84
CA GLU A 103 -10.54 0.05 19.19
C GLU A 103 -9.34 1.02 19.19
N GLY A 104 -8.92 1.49 18.01
CA GLY A 104 -7.86 2.48 17.86
C GLY A 104 -6.44 1.92 17.74
N VAL A 105 -6.28 0.59 17.66
CA VAL A 105 -4.98 -0.01 17.34
C VAL A 105 -4.64 0.34 15.90
N SER A 106 -3.42 0.82 15.66
CA SER A 106 -2.97 1.27 14.35
C SER A 106 -1.52 0.92 14.09
N THR A 107 -1.20 0.59 12.83
CA THR A 107 0.17 0.45 12.34
C THR A 107 0.26 0.96 10.90
N VAL A 108 1.42 1.50 10.52
CA VAL A 108 1.68 2.04 9.19
C VAL A 108 3.00 1.49 8.69
N ARG A 109 3.05 1.15 7.40
CA ARG A 109 4.26 0.76 6.70
C ARG A 109 4.34 1.53 5.38
N THR A 110 5.47 2.21 5.17
CA THR A 110 5.72 2.99 3.96
C THR A 110 6.84 2.34 3.16
N VAL A 111 6.65 2.26 1.83
CA VAL A 111 7.62 1.72 0.88
C VAL A 111 7.78 2.72 -0.27
N ILE A 112 9.03 2.99 -0.65
CA ILE A 112 9.36 3.74 -1.85
C ILE A 112 9.79 2.71 -2.89
N LEU A 113 9.09 2.66 -4.02
CA LEU A 113 9.42 1.72 -5.08
C LEU A 113 10.70 2.16 -5.79
N PRO A 114 11.53 1.21 -6.26
CA PRO A 114 12.64 1.53 -7.14
C PRO A 114 12.13 2.22 -8.42
N PRO A 115 12.97 3.04 -9.07
CA PRO A 115 12.66 3.64 -10.37
C PRO A 115 12.50 2.59 -11.48
#